data_AF-A0A7J9JJJ2-F1
#
_entry.id   AF-A0A7J9JJJ2-F1
#
_cell.length_a   1.000
_cell.length_b   1.000
_cell.length_c   1.000
_cell.angle_alpha   90.00
_cell.angle_beta   90.00
_cell.angle_gamma   90.00
#
_symmetry.space_group_name_H-M   'P 1'
#
loop_
_entity.id
_entity.type
_entity.pdbx_description
1 polymer ?
#
loop_
_entity_poly.entity_id
_entity_poly.type
_entity_poly.pdbx_seq_one_letter_code
_entity_poly.pdbx_strand_id
1 'polypeptide(L)'
;MNPVDIEYVKRCRFLVASGIFDGYDVPHQPSNISIRSKKLFCFLMVVDEVSLKFIKENVTVRKDKDKGMWVGLWRLIPLKHQPYDEPRRNGKVPKILTHRLFPQAQYSIWIDGKMELIVDPLLILERYLWRDKHTYAIAQHKHHRSIYEEADANKRRKRYARPLIDLHMKIYYSEGMEPWSLKKNTISDVPEGAIIIREHTALNNLFNCLWFNEVNLFTPRDQLSFGYVVYRLKGLFKFFMFRNCEYYSLFILHPHTREHSSKVEWVKSLSEFKGSGSSMKESRGGFGLWTPYPKNLDSVTLPQVVRTSKAG
;
A
#
# COMPACT_ATOMS: atom_id res chain seq x y z
N MET A 1 1.17 15.06 -12.85
CA MET A 1 -0.18 14.86 -13.42
C MET A 1 -0.37 15.84 -14.57
N ASN A 2 -1.20 15.51 -15.57
CA ASN A 2 -1.51 16.46 -16.64
C ASN A 2 -2.39 17.61 -16.11
N PRO A 3 -2.37 18.81 -16.71
CA PRO A 3 -3.16 19.96 -16.25
C PRO A 3 -4.66 19.67 -16.10
N VAL A 4 -5.25 18.92 -17.04
CA VAL A 4 -6.66 18.51 -16.98
C VAL A 4 -6.96 17.68 -15.74
N ASP A 5 -6.07 16.73 -15.41
CA ASP A 5 -6.25 15.87 -14.25
C ASP A 5 -6.06 16.65 -12.95
N ILE A 6 -5.11 17.60 -12.92
CA ILE A 6 -4.91 18.52 -11.80
C ILE A 6 -6.19 19.32 -11.54
N GLU A 7 -6.83 19.85 -12.59
CA GLU A 7 -8.07 20.60 -12.43
C GLU A 7 -9.22 19.70 -11.97
N TYR A 8 -9.34 18.50 -12.55
CA TYR A 8 -10.36 17.53 -12.15
C TYR A 8 -10.27 17.17 -10.66
N VAL A 9 -9.07 16.96 -10.12
CA VAL A 9 -8.92 16.50 -8.74
C VAL A 9 -9.12 17.59 -7.69
N LYS A 10 -9.09 18.88 -8.07
CA LYS A 10 -9.34 19.99 -7.14
C LYS A 10 -10.73 19.96 -6.51
N ARG A 11 -11.73 19.40 -7.20
CA ARG A 11 -13.10 19.25 -6.69
C ARG A 11 -13.34 17.96 -5.89
N CYS A 12 -12.37 17.05 -5.87
CA CYS A 12 -12.54 15.74 -5.25
C CYS A 12 -12.38 15.82 -3.73
N ARG A 13 -13.49 16.03 -3.01
CA ARG A 13 -13.54 15.99 -1.54
C ARG A 13 -13.65 14.55 -0.99
N PHE A 14 -14.37 13.70 -1.70
CA PHE A 14 -14.51 12.27 -1.40
C PHE A 14 -13.86 11.47 -2.53
N LEU A 15 -13.00 10.53 -2.17
CA LEU A 15 -12.16 9.83 -3.13
C LEU A 15 -12.21 8.32 -2.91
N VAL A 16 -12.45 7.58 -3.98
CA VAL A 16 -12.06 6.17 -4.08
C VAL A 16 -10.84 6.13 -5.00
N ALA A 17 -9.72 5.62 -4.48
CA ALA A 17 -8.45 5.58 -5.18
C ALA A 17 -7.98 4.13 -5.36
N SER A 18 -7.38 3.87 -6.52
CA SER A 18 -6.68 2.62 -6.82
C SER A 18 -5.45 2.90 -7.67
N GLY A 19 -4.66 1.87 -7.96
CA GLY A 19 -3.57 2.00 -8.90
C GLY A 19 -3.08 0.67 -9.47
N ILE A 20 -2.59 0.74 -10.71
CA ILE A 20 -2.08 -0.40 -11.47
C ILE A 20 -0.74 0.01 -12.08
N PHE A 21 0.28 -0.81 -11.86
CA PHE A 21 1.65 -0.57 -12.29
C PHE A 21 2.20 -1.84 -12.95
N ASP A 22 3.03 -1.69 -13.98
CA ASP A 22 3.63 -2.81 -14.75
C ASP A 22 2.61 -3.79 -15.35
N GLY A 23 1.39 -3.31 -15.66
CA GLY A 23 0.31 -4.11 -16.24
C GLY A 23 -0.14 -5.26 -15.34
N TYR A 24 0.08 -5.16 -14.03
CA TYR A 24 -0.08 -6.26 -13.08
C TYR A 24 -1.53 -6.73 -12.88
N ASP A 25 -2.47 -5.82 -13.09
CA ASP A 25 -3.89 -6.02 -12.86
C ASP A 25 -4.71 -5.49 -14.03
N VAL A 26 -5.96 -5.97 -14.15
CA VAL A 26 -6.97 -5.38 -15.04
C VAL A 26 -7.87 -4.48 -14.20
N PRO A 27 -8.24 -3.28 -14.67
CA PRO A 27 -9.22 -2.45 -13.97
C PRO A 27 -10.58 -3.15 -13.88
N HIS A 28 -11.10 -3.32 -12.66
CA HIS A 28 -12.45 -3.83 -12.43
C HIS A 28 -13.42 -2.71 -12.06
N GLN A 29 -14.58 -2.70 -12.72
CA GLN A 29 -15.61 -1.67 -12.57
C GLN A 29 -16.32 -1.82 -11.20
N PRO A 30 -16.36 -0.76 -10.35
CA PRO A 30 -17.15 -0.82 -9.12
C PRO A 30 -18.62 -1.07 -9.42
N SER A 31 -19.21 -2.01 -8.70
CA SER A 31 -20.61 -2.42 -8.81
C SER A 31 -21.41 -1.95 -7.59
N ASN A 32 -22.74 -1.92 -7.72
CA ASN A 32 -23.65 -1.50 -6.64
C ASN A 32 -23.41 -0.09 -6.05
N ILE A 33 -22.92 0.84 -6.87
CA ILE A 33 -22.68 2.23 -6.46
C ILE A 33 -23.94 3.08 -6.70
N SER A 34 -24.46 3.70 -5.64
CA SER A 34 -25.64 4.57 -5.70
C SER A 34 -25.41 5.81 -6.55
N ILE A 35 -26.50 6.42 -7.03
CA ILE A 35 -26.46 7.68 -7.78
C ILE A 35 -25.83 8.80 -6.94
N ARG A 36 -26.09 8.81 -5.62
CA ARG A 36 -25.50 9.78 -4.69
C ARG A 36 -23.99 9.64 -4.64
N SER A 37 -23.49 8.42 -4.46
CA SER A 37 -22.05 8.16 -4.38
C SER A 37 -21.32 8.40 -5.69
N LYS A 38 -21.93 8.11 -6.84
CA LYS A 38 -21.40 8.47 -8.17
C LYS A 38 -21.22 9.99 -8.35
N LYS A 39 -22.06 10.81 -7.71
CA LYS A 39 -21.95 12.28 -7.75
C LYS A 39 -20.97 12.83 -6.71
N LEU A 40 -20.90 12.19 -5.54
CA LEU A 40 -20.11 12.67 -4.41
C LEU A 40 -18.63 12.27 -4.50
N PHE A 41 -18.35 11.03 -4.92
CA PHE A 41 -17.00 10.48 -4.95
C PHE A 41 -16.36 10.63 -6.33
N CYS A 42 -15.09 11.03 -6.33
CA CYS A 42 -14.22 10.80 -7.47
C CYS A 42 -13.67 9.37 -7.39
N PHE A 43 -13.71 8.64 -8.51
CA PHE A 43 -13.09 7.33 -8.65
C PHE A 43 -11.83 7.51 -9.49
N LEU A 44 -10.66 7.43 -8.87
CA LEU A 44 -9.38 7.69 -9.53
C LEU A 44 -8.51 6.43 -9.53
N MET A 45 -7.94 6.09 -10.68
CA MET A 45 -7.01 4.99 -10.82
C MET A 45 -5.69 5.51 -11.36
N VAL A 46 -4.64 5.47 -10.53
CA VAL A 46 -3.30 5.91 -10.92
C VAL A 46 -2.59 4.79 -11.68
N VAL A 47 -2.13 5.09 -12.89
CA VAL A 47 -1.53 4.09 -13.78
C VAL A 47 -0.19 4.56 -14.33
N ASP A 48 0.79 3.66 -14.45
CA ASP A 48 2.00 3.93 -15.21
C ASP A 48 1.77 3.80 -16.73
N GLU A 49 2.78 4.16 -17.52
CA GLU A 49 2.68 4.14 -18.98
C GLU A 49 2.48 2.73 -19.54
N VAL A 50 3.12 1.72 -18.92
CA VAL A 50 2.98 0.30 -19.28
C VAL A 50 1.54 -0.15 -19.06
N SER A 51 0.98 0.08 -17.87
CA SER A 51 -0.41 -0.29 -17.56
C SER A 51 -1.39 0.50 -18.41
N LEU A 52 -1.14 1.79 -18.67
CA LEU A 52 -2.00 2.58 -19.54
C LEU A 52 -2.05 2.04 -20.97
N LYS A 53 -0.91 1.60 -21.51
CA LYS A 53 -0.85 0.96 -22.84
C LYS A 53 -1.62 -0.35 -22.84
N PHE A 54 -1.35 -1.22 -21.87
CA PHE A 54 -2.06 -2.50 -21.69
C PHE A 54 -3.59 -2.30 -21.60
N ILE A 55 -4.04 -1.34 -20.80
CA ILE A 55 -5.48 -1.03 -20.63
C ILE A 55 -6.09 -0.55 -21.94
N LYS A 56 -5.40 0.30 -22.72
CA LYS A 56 -5.92 0.78 -24.01
C LYS A 56 -6.06 -0.32 -25.06
N GLU A 57 -5.21 -1.35 -24.98
CA GLU A 57 -5.22 -2.48 -25.92
C GLU A 57 -6.27 -3.53 -25.53
N ASN A 58 -6.56 -3.71 -24.24
CA ASN A 58 -7.38 -4.81 -23.74
C ASN A 58 -8.74 -4.41 -23.17
N VAL A 59 -8.95 -3.12 -22.86
CA VAL A 59 -10.16 -2.63 -22.17
C VAL A 59 -10.71 -1.40 -22.89
N THR A 60 -12.04 -1.23 -22.89
CA THR A 60 -12.70 -0.06 -23.47
C THR A 60 -12.40 1.20 -22.66
N VAL A 61 -11.58 2.09 -23.24
CA VAL A 61 -11.26 3.40 -22.65
C VAL A 61 -12.10 4.49 -23.31
N ARG A 62 -12.93 5.18 -22.53
CA ARG A 62 -13.68 6.36 -22.97
C ARG A 62 -12.88 7.63 -22.72
N LYS A 63 -12.93 8.59 -23.66
CA LYS A 63 -12.43 9.96 -23.45
C LYS A 63 -13.59 10.92 -23.23
N ASP A 64 -13.48 11.80 -22.24
CA ASP A 64 -14.44 12.91 -22.05
C ASP A 64 -14.06 14.13 -22.92
N LYS A 65 -14.88 15.18 -22.87
CA LYS A 65 -14.69 16.43 -23.63
C LYS A 65 -13.36 17.12 -23.28
N ASP A 66 -12.88 16.95 -22.05
CA ASP A 66 -11.65 17.54 -21.54
C ASP A 66 -10.43 16.62 -21.78
N LYS A 67 -10.59 15.56 -22.59
CA LYS A 67 -9.56 14.53 -22.89
C LYS A 67 -9.17 13.66 -21.69
N GLY A 68 -9.96 13.67 -20.62
CA GLY A 68 -9.84 12.71 -19.52
C GLY A 68 -10.16 11.29 -19.96
N MET A 69 -9.36 10.32 -19.52
CA MET A 69 -9.53 8.91 -19.87
C MET A 69 -10.26 8.16 -18.77
N TRP A 70 -11.17 7.27 -19.15
CA TRP A 70 -12.05 6.56 -18.24
C TRP A 70 -12.18 5.08 -18.59
N VAL A 71 -12.22 4.24 -17.57
CA VAL A 71 -12.67 2.84 -17.64
C VAL A 71 -13.86 2.72 -16.70
N GLY A 72 -15.06 2.71 -17.28
CA GLY A 72 -16.31 2.82 -16.55
C GLY A 72 -16.33 4.04 -15.60
N LEU A 73 -16.39 3.83 -14.28
CA LEU A 73 -16.34 4.89 -13.27
C LEU A 73 -14.91 5.40 -13.01
N TRP A 74 -13.88 4.59 -13.25
CA TRP A 74 -12.51 4.98 -12.98
C TRP A 74 -12.03 6.04 -13.97
N ARG A 75 -11.63 7.21 -13.47
CA ARG A 75 -10.79 8.13 -14.22
C ARG A 75 -9.33 7.67 -14.10
N LEU A 76 -8.69 7.44 -15.24
CA LEU A 76 -7.28 7.06 -15.30
C LEU A 76 -6.41 8.31 -15.11
N ILE A 77 -5.46 8.24 -14.17
CA ILE A 77 -4.51 9.31 -13.85
C ILE A 77 -3.09 8.81 -14.18
N PRO A 78 -2.52 9.16 -15.34
CA PRO A 78 -1.20 8.70 -15.72
C PRO A 78 -0.09 9.27 -14.83
N LEU A 79 0.72 8.40 -14.22
CA LEU A 79 1.94 8.74 -13.51
C LEU A 79 3.15 8.64 -14.47
N LYS A 80 3.36 9.72 -15.24
CA LYS A 80 4.44 9.79 -16.25
C LYS A 80 5.85 9.66 -15.65
N HIS A 81 6.10 10.38 -14.55
CA HIS A 81 7.39 10.39 -13.88
C HIS A 81 7.33 9.53 -12.62
N GLN A 82 7.65 8.26 -12.79
CA GLN A 82 7.74 7.32 -11.69
C GLN A 82 9.01 7.59 -10.85
N PRO A 83 8.90 7.72 -9.51
CA PRO A 83 10.05 7.97 -8.65
C PRO A 83 10.97 6.76 -8.48
N TYR A 84 10.48 5.54 -8.78
CA TYR A 84 11.19 4.29 -8.55
C TYR A 84 11.31 3.46 -9.82
N ASP A 85 12.30 2.58 -9.86
CA ASP A 85 12.39 1.56 -10.91
C ASP A 85 11.50 0.36 -10.59
N GLU A 86 11.29 0.05 -9.31
CA GLU A 86 10.42 -1.04 -8.87
C GLU A 86 8.94 -0.63 -8.94
N PRO A 87 8.11 -1.30 -9.78
CA PRO A 87 6.69 -0.96 -9.94
C PRO A 87 5.88 -1.09 -8.64
N ARG A 88 6.21 -2.07 -7.80
CA ARG A 88 5.51 -2.26 -6.52
C ARG A 88 5.69 -1.06 -5.59
N ARG A 89 6.89 -0.48 -5.57
CA ARG A 89 7.21 0.72 -4.79
C ARG A 89 6.49 1.94 -5.36
N ASN A 90 6.43 2.08 -6.69
CA ASN A 90 5.61 3.10 -7.35
C ASN A 90 4.13 2.98 -6.96
N GLY A 91 3.59 1.77 -6.85
CA GLY A 91 2.24 1.51 -6.34
C GLY A 91 1.99 1.99 -4.90
N LYS A 92 3.03 2.12 -4.07
CA LYS A 92 2.89 2.66 -2.71
C LYS A 92 2.71 4.17 -2.68
N VAL A 93 3.10 4.89 -3.73
CA VAL A 93 2.93 6.34 -3.82
C VAL A 93 1.45 6.72 -3.79
N PRO A 94 0.58 6.27 -4.71
CA PRO A 94 -0.83 6.63 -4.66
C PRO A 94 -1.57 5.95 -3.50
N LYS A 95 -1.08 4.81 -3.01
CA LYS A 95 -1.64 4.09 -1.87
C LYS A 95 -1.49 4.81 -0.54
N ILE A 96 -0.26 5.19 -0.21
CA ILE A 96 0.06 5.74 1.12
C ILE A 96 -0.04 7.27 1.07
N LEU A 97 0.45 7.89 0.00
CA LEU A 97 0.49 9.35 -0.16
C LEU A 97 -0.71 9.91 -0.95
N THR A 98 -1.89 9.27 -0.88
CA THR A 98 -3.13 9.77 -1.51
C THR A 98 -3.39 11.24 -1.17
N HIS A 99 -3.17 11.63 0.09
CA HIS A 99 -3.35 12.99 0.58
C HIS A 99 -2.37 14.02 0.02
N ARG A 100 -1.23 13.58 -0.54
CA ARG A 100 -0.27 14.45 -1.25
C ARG A 100 -0.63 14.56 -2.73
N LEU A 101 -1.09 13.47 -3.34
CA LEU A 101 -1.53 13.47 -4.74
C LEU A 101 -2.85 14.23 -4.92
N PHE A 102 -3.78 14.09 -3.99
CA PHE A 102 -5.13 14.66 -4.05
C PHE A 102 -5.39 15.50 -2.80
N PRO A 103 -4.74 16.68 -2.66
CA PRO A 103 -4.73 17.45 -1.42
C PRO A 103 -6.10 18.05 -1.03
N GLN A 104 -7.07 18.05 -1.96
CA GLN A 104 -8.42 18.53 -1.68
C GLN A 104 -9.33 17.45 -1.09
N ALA A 105 -8.90 16.17 -1.10
CA ALA A 105 -9.65 15.08 -0.51
C ALA A 105 -9.70 15.22 1.02
N GLN A 106 -10.90 15.14 1.57
CA GLN A 106 -11.17 15.06 3.01
C GLN A 106 -11.26 13.61 3.45
N TYR A 107 -11.88 12.76 2.61
CA TYR A 107 -11.99 11.32 2.84
C TYR A 107 -11.48 10.55 1.63
N SER A 108 -10.75 9.46 1.89
CA SER A 108 -10.31 8.53 0.85
C SER A 108 -10.54 7.07 1.24
N ILE A 109 -10.85 6.25 0.24
CA ILE A 109 -10.86 4.79 0.30
C ILE A 109 -9.85 4.31 -0.74
N TRP A 110 -8.72 3.77 -0.29
CA TRP A 110 -7.79 3.04 -1.15
C TRP A 110 -8.27 1.60 -1.33
N ILE A 111 -8.20 1.09 -2.55
CA ILE A 111 -8.39 -0.33 -2.87
C ILE A 111 -7.29 -0.81 -3.84
N ASP A 112 -6.74 -2.00 -3.64
CA ASP A 112 -5.72 -2.56 -4.54
C ASP A 112 -6.31 -2.88 -5.93
N GLY A 113 -5.47 -2.81 -6.98
CA GLY A 113 -5.89 -2.85 -8.39
C GLY A 113 -6.67 -4.10 -8.81
N LYS A 114 -6.39 -5.25 -8.20
CA LYS A 114 -7.09 -6.53 -8.43
C LYS A 114 -8.52 -6.61 -7.86
N MET A 115 -8.98 -5.58 -7.16
CA MET A 115 -10.21 -5.63 -6.39
C MET A 115 -11.35 -4.93 -7.12
N GLU A 116 -12.50 -5.58 -7.18
CA GLU A 116 -13.75 -4.95 -7.58
C GLU A 116 -14.52 -4.53 -6.33
N LEU A 117 -14.79 -3.23 -6.18
CA LEU A 117 -15.63 -2.69 -5.11
C LEU A 117 -17.11 -3.01 -5.38
N ILE A 118 -17.74 -3.77 -4.48
CA ILE A 118 -19.15 -4.20 -4.59
C ILE A 118 -20.08 -3.53 -3.56
N VAL A 119 -19.54 -2.66 -2.72
CA VAL A 119 -20.27 -1.93 -1.68
C VAL A 119 -20.16 -0.43 -1.92
N ASP A 120 -21.26 0.28 -1.70
CA ASP A 120 -21.30 1.73 -1.86
C ASP A 120 -20.30 2.43 -0.90
N PRO A 121 -19.41 3.32 -1.40
CA PRO A 121 -18.36 3.93 -0.58
C PRO A 121 -18.90 4.83 0.53
N LEU A 122 -20.13 5.36 0.41
CA LEU A 122 -20.75 6.12 1.48
C LEU A 122 -21.10 5.22 2.68
N LEU A 123 -21.53 3.99 2.42
CA LEU A 123 -21.77 2.99 3.47
C LEU A 123 -20.46 2.53 4.12
N ILE A 124 -19.37 2.47 3.36
CA ILE A 124 -18.04 2.18 3.90
C ILE A 124 -17.59 3.29 4.86
N LEU A 125 -17.74 4.57 4.48
CA LEU A 125 -17.41 5.67 5.40
C LEU A 125 -18.30 5.67 6.64
N GLU A 126 -19.60 5.42 6.48
CA GLU A 126 -20.52 5.31 7.61
C GLU A 126 -20.10 4.21 8.58
N ARG A 127 -19.86 3.00 8.06
CA ARG A 127 -19.55 1.82 8.86
C ARG A 127 -18.22 1.92 9.59
N TYR A 128 -17.16 2.36 8.89
CA TYR A 128 -15.79 2.24 9.38
C TYR A 128 -15.22 3.51 9.98
N LEU A 129 -15.80 4.69 9.65
CA LEU A 129 -15.38 5.97 10.21
C LEU A 129 -16.47 6.60 11.07
N TRP A 130 -17.62 6.96 10.48
CA TRP A 130 -18.54 7.89 11.14
C TRP A 130 -19.31 7.30 12.31
N ARG A 131 -19.81 6.06 12.21
CA ARG A 131 -20.63 5.42 13.24
C ARG A 131 -19.94 5.40 14.61
N ASP A 132 -18.68 4.97 14.62
CA ASP A 132 -17.87 4.81 15.83
C ASP A 132 -16.83 5.93 15.99
N LYS A 133 -16.96 7.01 15.22
CA LYS A 133 -16.11 8.22 15.25
C LYS A 133 -14.61 7.92 15.08
N HIS A 134 -14.29 6.97 14.22
CA HIS A 134 -12.92 6.71 13.78
C HIS A 134 -12.55 7.63 12.61
N THR A 135 -11.26 7.95 12.48
CA THR A 135 -10.75 8.76 11.36
C THR A 135 -9.82 7.95 10.44
N TYR A 136 -9.48 6.73 10.83
CA TYR A 136 -8.65 5.81 10.05
C TYR A 136 -9.10 4.39 10.31
N ALA A 137 -9.31 3.62 9.25
CA ALA A 137 -9.62 2.20 9.32
C ALA A 137 -8.85 1.40 8.27
N ILE A 138 -8.43 0.20 8.67
CA ILE A 138 -7.64 -0.71 7.83
C ILE A 138 -7.98 -2.15 8.21
N ALA A 139 -7.96 -3.07 7.25
CA ALA A 139 -8.25 -4.47 7.56
C ALA A 139 -7.09 -5.10 8.35
N GLN A 140 -7.41 -6.03 9.26
CA GLN A 140 -6.42 -6.91 9.89
C GLN A 140 -5.93 -7.95 8.88
N HIS A 141 -4.63 -8.29 8.92
CA HIS A 141 -4.13 -9.43 8.17
C HIS A 141 -4.79 -10.74 8.64
N LYS A 142 -5.13 -11.61 7.69
CA LYS A 142 -5.82 -12.90 7.95
C LYS A 142 -5.12 -13.86 8.91
N HIS A 143 -3.79 -13.77 9.06
CA HIS A 143 -2.97 -14.86 9.61
C HIS A 143 -1.89 -14.34 10.54
N HIS A 144 -1.09 -13.37 10.07
CA HIS A 144 0.02 -12.84 10.83
C HIS A 144 -0.43 -11.68 11.70
N ARG A 145 0.09 -11.63 12.93
CA ARG A 145 -0.14 -10.50 13.82
C ARG A 145 1.14 -9.73 14.12
N SER A 146 2.28 -10.41 14.08
CA SER A 146 3.60 -9.83 14.28
C SER A 146 4.28 -9.54 12.94
N ILE A 147 4.97 -8.41 12.81
CA ILE A 147 5.77 -8.11 11.61
C ILE A 147 6.86 -9.14 11.36
N TYR A 148 7.34 -9.82 12.42
CA TYR A 148 8.34 -10.89 12.30
C TYR A 148 7.75 -12.17 11.69
N GLU A 149 6.48 -12.48 11.98
CA GLU A 149 5.75 -13.57 11.33
C GLU A 149 5.56 -13.27 9.83
N GLU A 150 5.12 -12.05 9.51
CA GLU A 150 4.96 -11.61 8.11
C GLU A 150 6.31 -11.58 7.37
N ALA A 151 7.39 -11.13 8.02
CA ALA A 151 8.73 -11.15 7.44
C ALA A 151 9.18 -12.58 7.09
N ASP A 152 9.01 -13.53 7.99
CA ASP A 152 9.31 -14.94 7.73
C ASP A 152 8.47 -15.51 6.57
N ALA A 153 7.17 -15.22 6.55
CA ALA A 153 6.27 -15.62 5.46
C ALA A 153 6.69 -15.04 4.10
N ASN A 154 7.09 -13.77 4.05
CA ASN A 154 7.61 -13.14 2.84
C ASN A 154 8.88 -13.84 2.34
N LYS A 155 9.81 -14.18 3.23
CA LYS A 155 11.05 -14.91 2.88
C LYS A 155 10.78 -16.32 2.37
N ARG A 156 9.79 -17.03 2.95
CA ARG A 156 9.40 -18.39 2.51
C ARG A 156 8.72 -18.38 1.16
N ARG A 157 7.78 -17.45 0.95
CA ARG A 157 7.03 -17.29 -0.31
C ARG A 157 7.81 -16.54 -1.39
N LYS A 158 9.08 -16.20 -1.13
CA LYS A 158 9.95 -15.46 -2.06
C LYS A 158 9.29 -14.16 -2.56
N ARG A 159 8.58 -13.46 -1.67
CA ARG A 159 7.89 -12.19 -2.00
C ARG A 159 8.83 -10.99 -2.04
N TYR A 160 10.05 -11.13 -1.49
CA TYR A 160 11.12 -10.15 -1.59
C TYR A 160 12.47 -10.77 -1.22
N ALA A 161 13.57 -10.04 -1.47
CA ALA A 161 14.92 -10.50 -1.15
C ALA A 161 15.10 -10.71 0.36
N ARG A 162 15.46 -11.94 0.73
CA ARG A 162 15.71 -12.36 2.11
C ARG A 162 16.70 -11.47 2.87
N PRO A 163 17.90 -11.15 2.34
CA PRO A 163 18.86 -10.31 3.07
C PRO A 163 18.33 -8.91 3.36
N LEU A 164 17.48 -8.35 2.50
CA LEU A 164 16.89 -7.03 2.71
C LEU A 164 15.77 -7.07 3.76
N ILE A 165 14.95 -8.12 3.77
CA ILE A 165 13.96 -8.34 4.84
C ILE A 165 14.66 -8.54 6.18
N ASP A 166 15.72 -9.35 6.24
CA ASP A 166 16.45 -9.61 7.49
C ASP A 166 17.10 -8.34 8.02
N LEU A 167 17.71 -7.54 7.15
CA LEU A 167 18.26 -6.23 7.52
C LEU A 167 17.18 -5.30 8.08
N HIS A 168 16.04 -5.21 7.40
CA HIS A 168 14.88 -4.39 7.82
C HIS A 168 14.38 -4.79 9.21
N MET A 169 14.19 -6.09 9.45
CA MET A 169 13.73 -6.59 10.75
C MET A 169 14.78 -6.43 11.86
N LYS A 170 16.08 -6.61 11.55
CA LYS A 170 17.16 -6.41 12.52
C LYS A 170 17.21 -4.97 13.01
N ILE A 171 17.04 -4.01 12.10
CA ILE A 171 16.98 -2.59 12.45
C ILE A 171 15.82 -2.33 13.41
N TYR A 172 14.61 -2.76 13.07
CA TYR A 172 13.43 -2.57 13.92
C TYR A 172 13.58 -3.22 15.29
N TYR A 173 14.10 -4.45 15.33
CA TYR A 173 14.34 -5.14 16.60
C TYR A 173 15.38 -4.41 17.45
N SER A 174 16.47 -3.93 16.84
CA SER A 174 17.50 -3.14 17.53
C SER A 174 16.98 -1.79 18.07
N GLU A 175 15.86 -1.29 17.53
CA GLU A 175 15.16 -0.09 17.99
C GLU A 175 14.05 -0.37 19.02
N GLY A 176 13.95 -1.64 19.47
CA GLY A 176 13.02 -2.05 20.53
C GLY A 176 11.63 -2.46 20.04
N MET A 177 11.44 -2.67 18.74
CA MET A 177 10.17 -3.23 18.24
C MET A 177 10.06 -4.71 18.64
N GLU A 178 9.46 -5.00 19.78
CA GLU A 178 9.22 -6.37 20.22
C GLU A 178 8.17 -7.07 19.32
N PRO A 179 8.18 -8.42 19.24
CA PRO A 179 7.11 -9.17 18.62
C PRO A 179 5.72 -8.79 19.14
N TRP A 180 4.72 -8.86 18.27
CA TRP A 180 3.35 -8.66 18.70
C TRP A 180 2.94 -9.68 19.78
N SER A 181 2.24 -9.22 20.80
CA SER A 181 1.63 -10.06 21.84
C SER A 181 0.33 -9.45 22.33
N LEU A 182 -0.47 -10.22 23.07
CA LEU A 182 -1.73 -9.75 23.67
C LEU A 182 -1.55 -8.59 24.67
N LYS A 183 -0.31 -8.30 25.09
CA LYS A 183 0.01 -7.15 25.95
C LYS A 183 0.06 -5.82 25.19
N LYS A 184 0.15 -5.84 23.86
CA LYS A 184 0.15 -4.61 23.05
C LYS A 184 -1.26 -4.03 22.95
N ASN A 185 -1.33 -2.70 22.86
CA ASN A 185 -2.59 -1.97 22.70
C ASN A 185 -3.23 -2.13 21.31
N THR A 186 -2.49 -2.67 20.34
CA THR A 186 -2.97 -2.94 18.98
C THR A 186 -3.42 -4.39 18.86
N ILE A 187 -4.50 -4.64 18.13
CA ILE A 187 -4.96 -6.02 17.88
C ILE A 187 -4.02 -6.81 16.96
N SER A 188 -3.16 -6.10 16.22
CA SER A 188 -2.13 -6.64 15.34
C SER A 188 -1.18 -5.52 14.88
N ASP A 189 0.07 -5.89 14.59
CA ASP A 189 1.06 -5.02 13.94
C ASP A 189 1.00 -5.10 12.40
N VAL A 190 0.24 -6.06 11.84
CA VAL A 190 0.23 -6.39 10.41
C VAL A 190 -1.15 -6.11 9.79
N PRO A 191 -1.26 -5.09 8.92
CA PRO A 191 -2.51 -4.83 8.22
C PRO A 191 -2.67 -5.74 6.98
N GLU A 192 -3.93 -5.93 6.58
CA GLU A 192 -4.30 -6.21 5.20
C GLU A 192 -4.41 -4.87 4.48
N GLY A 193 -3.31 -4.46 3.85
CA GLY A 193 -3.18 -3.15 3.23
C GLY A 193 -3.99 -2.99 1.95
N ALA A 194 -4.67 -4.03 1.47
CA ALA A 194 -5.45 -3.98 0.23
C ALA A 194 -6.65 -3.02 0.28
N ILE A 195 -7.06 -2.60 1.49
CA ILE A 195 -8.02 -1.52 1.71
C ILE A 195 -7.52 -0.55 2.79
N ILE A 196 -7.65 0.76 2.56
CA ILE A 196 -7.41 1.79 3.58
C ILE A 196 -8.53 2.83 3.51
N ILE A 197 -9.24 3.05 4.61
CA ILE A 197 -10.36 4.00 4.71
C ILE A 197 -9.93 5.10 5.67
N ARG A 198 -9.94 6.36 5.25
CA ARG A 198 -9.40 7.43 6.10
C ARG A 198 -9.98 8.80 5.83
N GLU A 199 -10.10 9.55 6.91
CA GLU A 199 -10.17 11.00 6.92
C GLU A 199 -8.75 11.60 6.91
N HIS A 200 -8.56 12.65 6.12
CA HIS A 200 -7.28 13.32 5.94
C HIS A 200 -7.00 14.39 7.00
N THR A 201 -6.89 13.95 8.25
CA THR A 201 -6.45 14.79 9.37
C THR A 201 -4.93 14.99 9.36
N ALA A 202 -4.42 15.99 10.09
CA ALA A 202 -2.99 16.24 10.21
C ALA A 202 -2.21 15.01 10.73
N LEU A 203 -2.75 14.33 11.76
CA LEU A 203 -2.13 13.15 12.35
C LEU A 203 -2.15 11.94 11.40
N ASN A 204 -3.26 11.70 10.69
CA ASN A 204 -3.35 10.60 9.72
C ASN A 204 -2.43 10.82 8.53
N ASN A 205 -2.30 12.06 8.08
CA ASN A 205 -1.39 12.43 7.00
C ASN A 205 0.08 12.29 7.44
N LEU A 206 0.42 12.71 8.67
CA LEU A 206 1.74 12.47 9.25
C LEU A 206 2.06 10.97 9.33
N PHE A 207 1.14 10.15 9.85
CA PHE A 207 1.30 8.69 9.89
C PHE A 207 1.60 8.12 8.51
N ASN A 208 0.82 8.49 7.49
CA ASN A 208 1.03 8.00 6.13
C ASN A 208 2.39 8.45 5.57
N CYS A 209 2.83 9.68 5.84
CA CYS A 209 4.17 10.14 5.44
C CYS A 209 5.28 9.31 6.10
N LEU A 210 5.19 9.06 7.41
CA LEU A 210 6.15 8.23 8.14
C LEU A 210 6.15 6.79 7.62
N TRP A 211 4.96 6.22 7.38
CA TRP A 211 4.83 4.88 6.81
C TRP A 211 5.44 4.79 5.41
N PHE A 212 5.22 5.79 4.57
CA PHE A 212 5.85 5.86 3.25
C PHE A 212 7.36 6.02 3.34
N ASN A 213 7.88 6.77 4.32
CA ASN A 213 9.32 6.91 4.52
C ASN A 213 9.97 5.55 4.83
N GLU A 214 9.34 4.74 5.69
CA GLU A 214 9.82 3.38 5.98
C GLU A 214 9.79 2.48 4.75
N VAL A 215 8.69 2.54 3.98
CA VAL A 215 8.59 1.84 2.69
C VAL A 215 9.74 2.27 1.79
N ASN A 216 9.94 3.57 1.57
CA ASN A 216 10.99 4.15 0.73
C ASN A 216 12.41 3.80 1.19
N LEU A 217 12.65 3.74 2.50
CA LEU A 217 13.94 3.44 3.08
C LEU A 217 14.30 1.96 2.94
N PHE A 218 13.33 1.08 3.19
CA PHE A 218 13.52 -0.37 3.23
C PHE A 218 12.77 -1.07 2.09
N THR A 219 12.06 -2.14 2.41
CA THR A 219 11.33 -2.95 1.44
C THR A 219 9.95 -2.33 1.14
N PRO A 220 9.40 -2.50 -0.08
CA PRO A 220 8.07 -2.04 -0.43
C PRO A 220 6.95 -2.93 0.14
N ARG A 221 7.28 -3.85 1.05
CA ARG A 221 6.30 -4.67 1.80
C ARG A 221 5.78 -3.82 2.96
N ASP A 222 4.81 -2.98 2.63
CA ASP A 222 4.11 -2.05 3.54
C ASP A 222 3.58 -2.69 4.83
N GLN A 223 3.27 -3.99 4.80
CA GLN A 223 2.87 -4.79 5.96
C GLN A 223 3.97 -4.91 7.03
N LEU A 224 5.25 -4.83 6.65
CA LEU A 224 6.38 -4.91 7.57
C LEU A 224 6.63 -3.61 8.34
N SER A 225 6.27 -2.46 7.75
CA SER A 225 6.55 -1.13 8.31
C SER A 225 5.37 -0.51 9.04
N PHE A 226 4.13 -0.92 8.76
CA PHE A 226 2.93 -0.34 9.39
C PHE A 226 3.01 -0.37 10.92
N GLY A 227 3.14 -1.57 11.51
CA GLY A 227 3.17 -1.74 12.96
C GLY A 227 4.35 -1.05 13.63
N TYR A 228 5.49 -0.95 12.93
CA TYR A 228 6.65 -0.21 13.41
C TYR A 228 6.37 1.29 13.54
N VAL A 229 5.73 1.92 12.55
CA VAL A 229 5.35 3.35 12.65
C VAL A 229 4.31 3.57 13.75
N VAL A 230 3.35 2.66 13.90
CA VAL A 230 2.38 2.70 15.01
C VAL A 230 3.10 2.65 16.37
N TYR A 231 4.07 1.75 16.52
CA TYR A 231 4.92 1.65 17.72
C TYR A 231 5.68 2.97 17.99
N ARG A 232 6.32 3.53 16.95
CA ARG A 232 7.09 4.79 17.07
C ARG A 232 6.22 5.99 17.45
N LEU A 233 4.95 6.00 17.06
CA LEU A 233 3.99 7.05 17.43
C LEU A 233 3.40 6.89 18.83
N LYS A 234 3.79 5.86 19.60
CA LYS A 234 3.48 5.69 21.04
C LYS A 234 2.01 5.94 21.39
N GLY A 235 1.10 5.42 20.56
CA GLY A 235 -0.35 5.50 20.79
C GLY A 235 -1.01 6.84 20.44
N LEU A 236 -0.27 7.80 19.87
CA LEU A 236 -0.84 9.03 19.31
C LEU A 236 -1.78 8.72 18.14
N PHE A 237 -1.35 7.86 17.22
CA PHE A 237 -2.15 7.43 16.09
C PHE A 237 -3.25 6.45 16.54
N LYS A 238 -4.51 6.87 16.39
CA LYS A 238 -5.70 6.05 16.64
C LYS A 238 -6.26 5.56 15.31
N PHE A 239 -6.47 4.26 15.20
CA PHE A 239 -7.03 3.61 14.02
C PHE A 239 -7.91 2.45 14.42
N PHE A 240 -8.88 2.15 13.57
CA PHE A 240 -9.75 0.99 13.68
C PHE A 240 -9.25 -0.12 12.76
N MET A 241 -8.86 -1.24 13.36
CA MET A 241 -8.46 -2.41 12.59
C MET A 241 -9.59 -3.43 12.59
N PHE A 242 -10.32 -3.53 11.47
CA PHE A 242 -11.48 -4.40 11.36
C PHE A 242 -11.09 -5.82 10.93
N ARG A 243 -11.96 -6.79 11.23
CA ARG A 243 -11.65 -8.20 11.01
C ARG A 243 -11.56 -8.53 9.52
N ASN A 244 -10.65 -9.43 9.17
CA ASN A 244 -10.46 -9.87 7.79
C ASN A 244 -11.71 -10.51 7.15
N CYS A 245 -12.66 -11.04 7.93
CA CYS A 245 -13.92 -11.55 7.37
C CYS A 245 -14.78 -10.44 6.74
N GLU A 246 -14.76 -9.22 7.30
CA GLU A 246 -15.49 -8.09 6.73
C GLU A 246 -14.86 -7.62 5.41
N TYR A 247 -13.53 -7.72 5.29
CA TYR A 247 -12.82 -7.40 4.05
C TYR A 247 -13.38 -8.15 2.83
N TYR A 248 -13.67 -9.44 2.95
CA TYR A 248 -14.25 -10.23 1.86
C TYR A 248 -15.70 -9.87 1.50
N SER A 249 -16.41 -9.14 2.37
CA SER A 249 -17.77 -8.67 2.07
C SER A 249 -17.80 -7.37 1.25
N LEU A 250 -16.65 -6.69 1.14
CA LEU A 250 -16.55 -5.39 0.47
C LEU A 250 -16.17 -5.52 -1.02
N PHE A 251 -15.59 -6.67 -1.42
CA PHE A 251 -14.94 -6.80 -2.73
C PHE A 251 -15.03 -8.20 -3.35
N ILE A 252 -14.96 -8.24 -4.67
CA ILE A 252 -14.57 -9.45 -5.43
C ILE A 252 -13.07 -9.36 -5.74
N LEU A 253 -12.36 -10.47 -5.51
CA LEU A 253 -10.93 -10.59 -5.75
C LEU A 253 -10.68 -11.25 -7.09
N HIS A 254 -9.96 -10.56 -7.96
CA HIS A 254 -9.56 -11.08 -9.27
C HIS A 254 -8.08 -11.53 -9.25
N PRO A 255 -7.70 -12.50 -10.10
CA PRO A 255 -6.32 -12.92 -10.22
C PRO A 255 -5.47 -11.83 -10.89
N HIS A 256 -4.18 -11.79 -10.52
CA HIS A 256 -3.20 -10.95 -11.20
C HIS A 256 -2.96 -11.45 -12.63
N THR A 257 -2.63 -10.55 -13.56
CA THR A 257 -2.34 -10.91 -14.97
C THR A 257 -1.00 -11.62 -15.12
N ARG A 258 -0.08 -11.41 -14.17
CA ARG A 258 1.27 -11.98 -14.13
C ARG A 258 1.77 -12.07 -12.70
N GLU A 259 2.91 -12.70 -12.51
CA GLU A 259 3.66 -12.58 -11.26
C GLU A 259 4.51 -11.30 -11.26
N HIS A 260 4.65 -10.68 -10.09
CA HIS A 260 5.55 -9.55 -9.93
C HIS A 260 6.97 -10.10 -9.93
N SER A 261 7.84 -9.43 -10.67
CA SER A 261 9.27 -9.70 -10.63
C SER A 261 10.02 -8.38 -10.68
N SER A 262 10.90 -8.16 -9.71
CA SER A 262 11.89 -7.07 -9.73
C SER A 262 13.28 -7.64 -9.59
N LYS A 263 14.27 -7.03 -10.25
CA LYS A 263 15.68 -7.47 -10.19
C LYS A 263 16.16 -7.57 -8.74
N VAL A 264 15.75 -6.62 -7.89
CA VAL A 264 16.17 -6.55 -6.49
C VAL A 264 15.67 -7.73 -5.65
N GLU A 265 14.60 -8.40 -6.06
CA GLU A 265 14.05 -9.57 -5.34
C GLU A 265 14.97 -10.79 -5.41
N TRP A 266 15.87 -10.82 -6.40
CA TRP A 266 16.78 -11.94 -6.67
C TRP A 266 18.09 -11.85 -5.91
N VAL A 267 18.32 -10.76 -5.17
CA VAL A 267 19.52 -10.55 -4.35
C VAL A 267 19.62 -11.64 -3.27
N LYS A 268 20.77 -12.34 -3.22
CA LYS A 268 21.01 -13.46 -2.30
C LYS A 268 21.77 -13.03 -1.05
N SER A 269 22.61 -11.99 -1.14
CA SER A 269 23.36 -11.45 0.00
C SER A 269 23.53 -9.92 -0.06
N LEU A 270 23.84 -9.30 1.08
CA LEU A 270 24.20 -7.88 1.12
C LEU A 270 25.52 -7.57 0.42
N SER A 271 26.45 -8.54 0.35
CA SER A 271 27.70 -8.39 -0.40
C SER A 271 27.46 -8.39 -1.91
N GLU A 272 26.61 -9.30 -2.40
CA GLU A 272 26.14 -9.29 -3.79
C GLU A 272 25.46 -7.97 -4.10
N PHE A 273 24.52 -7.53 -3.24
CA PHE A 273 23.83 -6.25 -3.42
C PHE A 273 24.79 -5.06 -3.53
N LYS A 274 25.90 -5.05 -2.77
CA LYS A 274 26.91 -3.98 -2.80
C LYS A 274 27.90 -4.11 -3.98
N GLY A 275 28.21 -5.33 -4.42
CA GLY A 275 29.19 -5.64 -5.48
C GLY A 275 28.56 -5.83 -6.86
N SER A 276 28.63 -7.05 -7.41
CA SER A 276 28.12 -7.41 -8.75
C SER A 276 26.60 -7.22 -8.90
N GLY A 277 25.84 -7.30 -7.81
CA GLY A 277 24.41 -6.99 -7.74
C GLY A 277 24.11 -5.49 -7.65
N SER A 278 25.10 -4.60 -7.78
CA SER A 278 24.87 -3.15 -7.90
C SER A 278 23.95 -2.79 -9.07
N SER A 279 23.98 -3.57 -10.15
CA SER A 279 23.04 -3.48 -11.28
C SER A 279 21.59 -3.86 -10.94
N MET A 280 21.36 -4.50 -9.80
CA MET A 280 20.04 -4.85 -9.26
C MET A 280 19.51 -3.77 -8.28
N LYS A 281 20.33 -2.77 -7.92
CA LYS A 281 19.87 -1.60 -7.17
C LYS A 281 18.98 -0.74 -8.06
N GLU A 282 17.99 -0.11 -7.44
CA GLU A 282 17.20 0.90 -8.12
C GLU A 282 18.09 2.09 -8.46
N SER A 283 18.05 2.52 -9.71
CA SER A 283 18.72 3.73 -10.21
C SER A 283 17.94 5.00 -9.85
N ARG A 284 16.63 4.87 -9.58
CA ARG A 284 15.75 5.96 -9.15
C ARG A 284 15.09 5.63 -7.82
N GLY A 285 15.15 6.59 -6.91
CA GLY A 285 14.45 6.52 -5.63
C GLY A 285 14.98 5.43 -4.68
N GLY A 286 14.06 4.76 -3.98
CA GLY A 286 14.24 4.32 -2.61
C GLY A 286 14.88 2.94 -2.46
N PHE A 287 16.04 2.93 -1.81
CA PHE A 287 16.48 1.98 -0.80
C PHE A 287 17.51 2.74 0.00
N GLY A 288 17.05 3.66 0.86
CA GLY A 288 17.84 4.68 1.56
C GLY A 288 18.97 4.17 2.48
N LEU A 289 19.44 2.94 2.29
CA LEU A 289 20.65 2.32 2.80
C LEU A 289 21.94 2.97 2.25
N TRP A 290 21.91 4.26 1.93
CA TRP A 290 23.07 5.04 1.49
C TRP A 290 24.04 5.30 2.64
N THR A 291 23.53 5.28 3.88
CA THR A 291 24.30 5.41 5.10
C THR A 291 24.26 4.10 5.89
N PRO A 292 25.40 3.62 6.42
CA PRO A 292 25.42 2.51 7.36
C PRO A 292 24.51 2.83 8.55
N TYR A 293 23.68 1.86 8.94
CA TYR A 293 22.88 2.00 10.15
C TYR A 293 23.84 2.07 11.36
N PRO A 294 23.66 3.01 12.31
CA PRO A 294 24.69 3.32 13.31
C PRO A 294 24.93 2.21 14.33
N LYS A 295 23.98 1.29 14.53
CA LYS A 295 24.13 0.17 15.45
C LYS A 295 24.79 -1.02 14.76
N ASN A 296 25.57 -1.80 15.51
CA ASN A 296 26.04 -3.11 15.07
C ASN A 296 24.86 -4.09 14.98
N LEU A 297 24.50 -4.49 13.76
CA LEU A 297 23.38 -5.40 13.48
C LEU A 297 23.81 -6.88 13.43
N ASP A 298 25.10 -7.18 13.52
CA ASP A 298 25.61 -8.55 13.48
C ASP A 298 25.30 -9.31 14.77
N SER A 299 25.27 -8.60 15.90
CA SER A 299 24.87 -9.15 17.20
C SER A 299 23.35 -9.26 17.39
N VAL A 300 22.55 -8.73 16.46
CA VAL A 300 21.08 -8.73 16.57
C VAL A 300 20.53 -10.08 16.10
N THR A 301 20.03 -10.87 17.05
CA THR A 301 19.28 -12.11 16.77
C THR A 301 17.78 -11.81 16.68
N LEU A 302 17.18 -12.14 15.53
CA LEU A 302 15.74 -11.99 15.35
C LEU A 302 14.97 -13.02 16.21
N PRO A 303 13.78 -12.66 16.70
CA PRO A 303 12.95 -13.56 17.50
C PRO A 303 12.54 -14.80 16.70
N GLN A 304 12.46 -15.95 17.37
CA GLN A 304 11.94 -17.16 16.73
C GLN A 304 10.45 -17.01 16.43
N VAL A 305 10.07 -17.35 15.20
CA VAL A 305 8.70 -17.31 14.73
C VAL A 305 8.08 -18.70 14.87
N VAL A 306 7.09 -18.82 15.77
CA VAL A 306 6.33 -20.07 15.93
C VAL A 306 5.21 -20.10 14.89
N ARG A 307 5.17 -21.16 14.08
CA ARG A 307 4.16 -21.32 13.02
C ARG A 307 2.79 -21.57 13.63
N THR A 308 1.84 -20.69 13.35
CA THR A 308 0.43 -20.86 13.74
C THR A 308 -0.44 -21.41 12.61
N SER A 309 0.06 -21.47 11.36
CA SER A 309 -0.65 -21.97 10.18
C SER A 309 0.31 -22.49 9.10
N LYS A 310 -0.09 -23.54 8.36
CA LYS A 310 0.63 -23.99 7.14
C LYS A 310 0.51 -22.99 5.98
N ALA A 311 -0.56 -22.21 5.97
CA ALA A 311 -0.86 -21.21 4.93
C ALA A 311 -0.34 -19.80 5.29
N GLY A 312 0.46 -19.70 6.36
CA GLY A 312 1.14 -18.51 6.86
C GLY A 312 2.63 -18.68 6.70
#